data_AF-C4R1Z4-F1
#
_entry.id   AF-C4R1Z4-F1
#
_cell.length_a   1.000
_cell.length_b   1.000
_cell.length_c   1.000
_cell.angle_alpha   90.00
_cell.angle_beta   90.00
_cell.angle_gamma   90.00
#
_symmetry.space_group_name_H-M   'P 1'
#
loop_
_entity.id
_entity.type
_entity.pdbx_description
1 polymer ?
#
loop_
_entity_poly.entity_id
_entity_poly.type
_entity_poly.pdbx_seq_one_letter_code
_entity_poly.pdbx_strand_id
1 'polypeptide(L)'
;MLLATQRLPAADHVALGESSLSPVSSFDNSHRAILALEEQMENIYSRAFTENNNSRPDPTSAIWQDLALTIARYVYAIHRFVEKQLTIEALQLCTPSNSIWKSCTNALTRVFPYLNFIIENQIQSVNFSLAFFHEMSVATDCSFQYLIIFKDLVEHKVSQLDLINHSLLLRVVIYIHDKLDNVEMEILNYRKSLKVFNEVLLCYYFAIFQYKDNNVGVAIGLVNYGLLLLQAKHTIDLESSMLPELGPKESADKLNTLKSKLNISSKLQQKRNQLKSSKINKSNSNTENLESNIVASSKIHNRLLLSLPQSFQMPLRQIFDSFNSLNLTFHKENKCLHFQQIPSSDSIATSHLYNSERLPNGRNVPLFNQQEVWTPTVLQSKHDSNQSYIGKGTYY
;
A
#
# COMPACT_ATOMS: atom_id res chain seq x y z
N MET A 1 -5.49 3.73 -5.12
CA MET A 1 -5.66 5.18 -4.90
C MET A 1 -4.95 6.01 -5.96
N LEU A 2 -3.61 6.15 -5.99
CA LEU A 2 -2.93 7.08 -6.94
C LEU A 2 -3.06 6.75 -8.45
N LEU A 3 -3.24 5.49 -8.84
CA LEU A 3 -3.49 5.16 -10.26
C LEU A 3 -4.87 5.59 -10.75
N ALA A 4 -5.89 5.45 -9.90
CA ALA A 4 -7.22 5.92 -10.23
C ALA A 4 -7.24 7.45 -10.34
N THR A 5 -6.25 8.14 -9.76
CA THR A 5 -6.24 9.58 -9.60
C THR A 5 -5.48 10.38 -10.65
N GLN A 6 -4.58 9.78 -11.42
CA GLN A 6 -3.69 10.56 -12.31
C GLN A 6 -4.00 10.47 -13.82
N ARG A 7 -4.92 9.59 -14.25
CA ARG A 7 -5.25 9.42 -15.68
C ARG A 7 -6.49 10.18 -16.16
N LEU A 8 -7.11 11.02 -15.33
CA LEU A 8 -8.21 11.86 -15.81
C LEU A 8 -7.67 13.10 -16.52
N PRO A 9 -8.34 13.57 -17.59
CA PRO A 9 -7.98 14.84 -18.23
C PRO A 9 -8.00 15.99 -17.21
N ALA A 10 -7.05 16.93 -17.29
CA ALA A 10 -6.94 18.05 -16.34
C ALA A 10 -8.25 18.87 -16.16
N ALA A 11 -9.12 18.89 -17.18
CA ALA A 11 -10.44 19.51 -17.08
C ALA A 11 -11.39 18.80 -16.07
N ASP A 12 -11.27 17.47 -15.95
CA ASP A 12 -12.07 16.66 -15.02
C ASP A 12 -11.54 16.75 -13.58
N HIS A 13 -10.25 17.03 -13.41
CA HIS A 13 -9.63 17.31 -12.12
C HIS A 13 -10.18 18.59 -11.46
N VAL A 14 -10.42 19.63 -12.28
CA VAL A 14 -11.00 20.91 -11.85
C VAL A 14 -12.48 20.73 -11.47
N ALA A 15 -13.25 19.99 -12.26
CA ALA A 15 -14.66 19.69 -11.96
C ALA A 15 -14.85 18.86 -10.67
N LEU A 16 -13.87 18.00 -10.33
CA LEU A 16 -13.87 17.19 -9.11
C LEU A 16 -13.14 17.85 -7.93
N GLY A 17 -12.82 19.15 -8.03
CA GLY A 17 -12.38 19.96 -6.89
C GLY A 17 -10.87 20.03 -6.67
N GLU A 18 -10.06 20.07 -7.73
CA GLU A 18 -8.70 20.65 -7.63
C GLU A 18 -8.76 22.17 -7.51
N SER A 19 -9.13 22.66 -6.34
CA SER A 19 -8.76 24.00 -5.91
C SER A 19 -8.11 23.89 -4.54
N SER A 20 -6.84 24.30 -4.47
CA SER A 20 -6.03 24.60 -3.29
C SER A 20 -6.76 24.55 -1.94
N LEU A 21 -6.32 23.61 -1.09
CA LEU A 21 -6.32 23.65 0.38
C LEU A 21 -7.27 24.69 1.02
N SER A 22 -8.52 24.29 1.26
CA SER A 22 -9.31 24.81 2.40
C SER A 22 -10.04 23.65 3.09
N PRO A 23 -9.99 23.53 4.43
CA PRO A 23 -10.25 22.24 5.10
C PRO A 23 -11.73 21.95 5.36
N VAL A 24 -12.65 22.89 5.15
CA VAL A 24 -14.03 22.78 5.67
C VAL A 24 -15.11 22.88 4.58
N SER A 25 -14.87 23.54 3.44
CA SER A 25 -15.89 23.72 2.38
C SER A 25 -15.89 22.63 1.30
N SER A 26 -14.95 21.68 1.35
CA SER A 26 -14.70 20.73 0.26
C SER A 26 -15.27 19.32 0.49
N PHE A 27 -15.86 19.03 1.66
CA PHE A 27 -16.45 17.72 1.98
C PHE A 27 -17.82 17.54 1.30
N ASP A 28 -18.70 18.55 1.41
CA ASP A 28 -20.00 18.55 0.75
C ASP A 28 -19.90 18.45 -0.76
N ASN A 29 -18.86 19.06 -1.34
CA ASN A 29 -18.64 19.02 -2.78
C ASN A 29 -18.24 17.63 -3.28
N SER A 30 -17.45 16.86 -2.52
CA SER A 30 -17.05 15.51 -2.90
C SER A 30 -18.22 14.53 -2.81
N HIS A 31 -19.05 14.61 -1.76
CA HIS A 31 -20.22 13.74 -1.62
C HIS A 31 -21.30 14.06 -2.66
N ARG A 32 -21.58 15.35 -2.91
CA ARG A 32 -22.51 15.76 -3.97
C ARG A 32 -22.02 15.34 -5.36
N ALA A 33 -20.72 15.43 -5.63
CA ALA A 33 -20.15 14.97 -6.89
C ALA A 33 -20.30 13.45 -7.09
N ILE A 34 -20.11 12.65 -6.03
CA ILE A 34 -20.33 11.20 -6.06
C ILE A 34 -21.80 10.89 -6.38
N LEU A 35 -22.74 11.54 -5.70
CA LEU A 35 -24.19 11.34 -5.94
C LEU A 35 -24.60 11.76 -7.35
N ALA A 36 -24.07 12.88 -7.86
CA ALA A 36 -24.33 13.34 -9.22
C ALA A 36 -23.80 12.36 -10.27
N LEU A 37 -22.64 11.73 -10.02
CA LEU A 37 -22.11 10.68 -10.88
C LEU A 37 -22.98 9.41 -10.83
N GLU A 38 -23.49 9.01 -9.66
CA GLU A 38 -24.45 7.90 -9.54
C GLU A 38 -25.73 8.15 -10.36
N GLU A 39 -26.31 9.34 -10.23
CA GLU A 39 -27.47 9.75 -11.02
C GLU A 39 -27.17 9.76 -12.52
N GLN A 40 -26.00 10.28 -12.92
CA GLN A 40 -25.58 10.29 -14.31
C GLN A 40 -25.40 8.87 -14.87
N MET A 41 -24.83 7.94 -14.10
CA MET A 41 -24.69 6.54 -14.50
C MET A 41 -26.05 5.87 -14.73
N GLU A 42 -27.00 6.04 -13.80
CA GLU A 42 -28.37 5.51 -13.94
C GLU A 42 -29.09 6.10 -15.17
N ASN A 43 -28.94 7.40 -15.43
CA ASN A 43 -29.53 8.05 -16.59
C ASN A 43 -28.94 7.55 -17.92
N ILE A 44 -27.61 7.45 -18.01
CA ILE A 44 -26.92 6.94 -19.21
C ILE A 44 -27.33 5.50 -19.48
N TYR A 45 -27.35 4.65 -18.45
CA TYR A 45 -27.75 3.26 -18.60
C TYR A 45 -29.20 3.13 -19.05
N SER A 46 -30.12 3.88 -18.43
CA SER A 46 -31.55 3.83 -18.77
C SER A 46 -31.75 4.16 -20.25
N ARG A 47 -31.07 5.19 -20.74
CA ARG A 47 -31.06 5.55 -22.17
C ARG A 47 -30.46 4.43 -23.02
N ALA A 48 -29.30 3.90 -22.65
CA ALA A 48 -28.63 2.81 -23.35
C ALA A 48 -29.52 1.58 -23.50
N PHE A 49 -30.21 1.21 -22.43
CA PHE A 49 -31.08 0.05 -22.37
C PHE A 49 -32.31 0.22 -23.28
N THR A 50 -32.91 1.41 -23.28
CA THR A 50 -34.03 1.72 -24.18
C THR A 50 -33.61 1.76 -25.64
N GLU A 51 -32.45 2.32 -25.97
CA GLU A 51 -31.96 2.42 -27.35
C GLU A 51 -31.52 1.07 -27.92
N ASN A 52 -31.08 0.15 -27.05
CA ASN A 52 -30.60 -1.17 -27.45
C ASN A 52 -31.69 -2.26 -27.41
N ASN A 53 -32.98 -1.88 -27.43
CA ASN A 53 -34.14 -2.80 -27.42
C ASN A 53 -34.07 -3.89 -26.34
N ASN A 54 -33.61 -3.56 -25.13
CA ASN A 54 -33.44 -4.52 -24.02
C ASN A 54 -32.49 -5.69 -24.31
N SER A 55 -31.58 -5.54 -25.28
CA SER A 55 -30.57 -6.54 -25.62
C SER A 55 -29.24 -6.30 -24.86
N ARG A 56 -28.32 -7.26 -24.92
CA ARG A 56 -27.01 -7.18 -24.25
C ARG A 56 -26.25 -5.91 -24.68
N PRO A 57 -25.45 -5.30 -23.79
CA PRO A 57 -24.64 -4.13 -24.13
C PRO A 57 -23.77 -4.38 -25.37
N ASP A 58 -23.83 -3.46 -26.33
CA ASP A 58 -22.89 -3.44 -27.44
C ASP A 58 -21.64 -2.65 -26.99
N PRO A 59 -20.48 -3.29 -26.82
CA PRO A 59 -19.27 -2.64 -26.32
C PRO A 59 -18.73 -1.56 -27.27
N THR A 60 -19.20 -1.52 -28.53
CA THR A 60 -18.81 -0.51 -29.52
C THR A 60 -19.71 0.73 -29.54
N SER A 61 -20.88 0.67 -28.89
CA SER A 61 -21.82 1.79 -28.91
C SER A 61 -21.36 2.95 -28.03
N ALA A 62 -21.47 4.16 -28.58
CA ALA A 62 -21.00 5.41 -27.96
C ALA A 62 -21.60 5.65 -26.57
N ILE A 63 -22.84 5.24 -26.32
CA ILE A 63 -23.50 5.40 -25.02
C ILE A 63 -22.87 4.50 -23.95
N TRP A 64 -22.48 3.27 -24.29
CA TRP A 64 -21.80 2.38 -23.36
C TRP A 64 -20.37 2.87 -23.07
N GLN A 65 -19.71 3.48 -24.05
CA GLN A 65 -18.40 4.11 -23.86
C GLN A 65 -18.47 5.34 -22.92
N ASP A 66 -19.56 6.11 -23.00
CA ASP A 66 -19.85 7.25 -22.09
C ASP A 66 -20.15 6.75 -20.66
N LEU A 67 -20.87 5.63 -20.52
CA LEU A 67 -21.07 4.96 -19.24
C LEU A 67 -19.72 4.49 -18.63
N ALA A 68 -18.86 3.86 -19.42
CA ALA A 68 -17.53 3.44 -18.99
C ALA A 68 -16.69 4.63 -18.48
N LEU A 69 -16.71 5.76 -19.20
CA LEU A 69 -16.04 6.99 -18.78
C LEU A 69 -16.60 7.52 -17.45
N THR A 70 -17.92 7.51 -17.29
CA THR A 70 -18.60 7.98 -16.07
C THR A 70 -18.29 7.07 -14.88
N ILE A 71 -18.25 5.75 -15.08
CA ILE A 71 -17.82 4.78 -14.07
C ILE A 71 -16.37 5.00 -13.66
N ALA A 72 -15.45 5.24 -14.61
CA ALA A 72 -14.06 5.55 -14.28
C ALA A 72 -13.94 6.81 -13.40
N ARG A 73 -14.72 7.86 -13.71
CA ARG A 73 -14.80 9.09 -12.90
C ARG A 73 -15.38 8.82 -11.50
N TYR A 74 -16.40 7.98 -11.40
CA TYR A 74 -16.98 7.57 -10.12
C TYR A 74 -15.98 6.81 -9.24
N VAL A 75 -15.29 5.81 -9.81
CA VAL A 75 -14.23 5.04 -9.12
C VAL A 75 -13.17 6.00 -8.57
N TYR A 76 -12.70 6.93 -9.40
CA TYR A 76 -11.75 7.95 -8.98
C TYR A 76 -12.26 8.81 -7.81
N ALA A 77 -13.47 9.34 -7.93
CA ALA A 77 -14.06 10.19 -6.90
C ALA A 77 -14.17 9.47 -5.55
N ILE A 78 -14.50 8.17 -5.56
CA ILE A 78 -14.53 7.32 -4.37
C ILE A 78 -13.14 7.15 -3.77
N HIS A 79 -12.12 6.81 -4.57
CA HIS A 79 -10.75 6.68 -4.07
C HIS A 79 -10.23 7.98 -3.46
N ARG A 80 -10.52 9.13 -4.08
CA ARG A 80 -10.17 10.46 -3.58
C ARG A 80 -10.91 10.81 -2.29
N PHE A 81 -12.18 10.45 -2.18
CA PHE A 81 -12.96 10.61 -0.97
C PHE A 81 -12.32 9.84 0.19
N VAL A 82 -12.00 8.56 0.00
CA VAL A 82 -11.36 7.72 1.02
C VAL A 82 -9.99 8.28 1.42
N GLU A 83 -9.17 8.71 0.44
CA GLU A 83 -7.87 9.33 0.71
C GLU A 83 -7.99 10.54 1.61
N LYS A 84 -8.94 11.41 1.29
CA LYS A 84 -9.18 12.64 2.01
C LYS A 84 -9.68 12.38 3.42
N GLN A 85 -10.62 11.44 3.61
CA GLN A 85 -11.10 11.07 4.94
C GLN A 85 -9.95 10.62 5.84
N LEU A 86 -9.16 9.66 5.37
CA LEU A 86 -8.04 9.14 6.15
C LEU A 86 -6.93 10.19 6.36
N THR A 87 -6.71 11.08 5.40
CA THR A 87 -5.71 12.15 5.50
C THR A 87 -6.11 13.19 6.55
N ILE A 88 -7.38 13.57 6.61
CA ILE A 88 -7.87 14.54 7.62
C ILE A 88 -7.61 13.98 9.02
N GLU A 89 -8.00 12.74 9.27
CA GLU A 89 -7.77 12.07 10.55
C GLU A 89 -6.28 11.92 10.87
N ALA A 90 -5.47 11.53 9.88
CA ALA A 90 -4.02 11.39 10.04
C ALA A 90 -3.34 12.72 10.39
N LEU A 91 -3.76 13.84 9.79
CA LEU A 91 -3.24 15.18 10.08
C LEU A 91 -3.68 15.68 11.46
N GLN A 92 -4.89 15.35 11.88
CA GLN A 92 -5.42 15.67 13.20
C GLN A 92 -4.82 14.78 14.30
N LEU A 93 -4.02 13.77 13.94
CA LEU A 93 -3.45 12.77 14.85
C LEU A 93 -4.53 12.06 15.67
N CYS A 94 -5.75 11.97 15.12
CA CYS A 94 -6.88 11.33 15.74
C CYS A 94 -6.99 9.90 15.21
N THR A 95 -7.42 8.98 16.07
CA THR A 95 -7.87 7.65 15.64
C THR A 95 -9.19 7.82 14.89
N PRO A 96 -9.29 7.40 13.62
CA PRO A 96 -10.53 7.52 12.87
C PRO A 96 -11.65 6.81 13.62
N SER A 97 -12.79 7.49 13.74
CA SER A 97 -13.96 6.91 14.38
C SER A 97 -14.52 5.72 13.57
N ASN A 98 -15.22 4.82 14.23
CA ASN A 98 -15.88 3.67 13.57
C ASN A 98 -16.80 4.08 12.41
N SER A 99 -17.42 5.27 12.48
CA SER A 99 -18.25 5.79 11.39
C SER A 99 -17.43 6.14 10.14
N ILE A 100 -16.20 6.64 10.30
CA ILE A 100 -15.29 6.94 9.18
C ILE A 100 -14.82 5.65 8.51
N TRP A 101 -14.42 4.65 9.30
CA TRP A 101 -14.06 3.33 8.77
C TRP A 101 -15.21 2.72 7.98
N LYS A 102 -16.42 2.73 8.56
CA LYS A 102 -17.63 2.22 7.89
C LYS A 102 -17.94 3.00 6.62
N SER A 103 -17.80 4.32 6.64
CA SER A 103 -18.01 5.18 5.47
C SER A 103 -17.03 4.85 4.34
N CYS A 104 -15.73 4.75 4.63
CA CYS A 104 -14.71 4.42 3.63
C CYS A 104 -14.89 3.01 3.06
N THR A 105 -15.20 2.05 3.93
CA THR A 105 -15.49 0.65 3.56
C THR A 105 -16.71 0.57 2.64
N ASN A 106 -17.80 1.25 3.01
CA ASN A 106 -19.02 1.31 2.19
C ASN A 106 -18.79 2.01 0.85
N ALA A 107 -17.97 3.06 0.82
CA ALA A 107 -17.66 3.77 -0.41
C ALA A 107 -16.89 2.87 -1.39
N LEU A 108 -15.84 2.17 -0.95
CA LEU A 108 -15.09 1.26 -1.83
C LEU A 108 -15.91 0.05 -2.28
N THR A 109 -16.72 -0.52 -1.40
CA THR A 109 -17.53 -1.70 -1.74
C THR A 109 -18.57 -1.43 -2.82
N ARG A 110 -19.11 -0.20 -2.89
CA ARG A 110 -20.04 0.22 -3.95
C ARG A 110 -19.42 0.25 -5.34
N VAL A 111 -18.09 0.32 -5.46
CA VAL A 111 -17.42 0.44 -6.75
C VAL A 111 -17.40 -0.90 -7.51
N PHE A 112 -17.30 -2.03 -6.81
CA PHE A 112 -17.13 -3.35 -7.45
C PHE A 112 -18.25 -3.70 -8.43
N PRO A 113 -19.55 -3.52 -8.12
CA PRO A 113 -20.61 -3.86 -9.06
C PRO A 113 -20.52 -3.13 -10.40
N TYR A 114 -20.08 -1.86 -10.39
CA TYR A 114 -19.91 -1.06 -11.61
C TYR A 114 -18.70 -1.51 -12.43
N LEU A 115 -17.57 -1.79 -11.76
CA LEU A 115 -16.37 -2.31 -12.45
C LEU A 115 -16.62 -3.70 -13.03
N ASN A 116 -17.28 -4.58 -12.28
CA ASN A 116 -17.68 -5.91 -12.75
C ASN A 116 -18.59 -5.81 -13.97
N PHE A 117 -19.58 -4.90 -13.95
CA PHE A 117 -20.45 -4.67 -15.09
C PHE A 117 -19.66 -4.30 -16.36
N ILE A 118 -18.71 -3.37 -16.27
CA ILE A 118 -17.88 -2.96 -17.41
C ILE A 118 -17.01 -4.13 -17.89
N ILE A 119 -16.38 -4.85 -16.97
CA ILE A 119 -15.47 -5.96 -17.28
C ILE A 119 -16.21 -7.12 -17.93
N GLU A 120 -17.33 -7.57 -17.36
CA GLU A 120 -18.09 -8.71 -17.86
C GLU A 120 -18.71 -8.44 -19.23
N ASN A 121 -19.15 -7.20 -19.47
CA ASN A 121 -19.71 -6.78 -20.75
C ASN A 121 -18.65 -6.29 -21.76
N GLN A 122 -17.36 -6.38 -21.40
CA GLN A 122 -16.22 -5.98 -22.25
C GLN A 122 -16.34 -4.54 -22.80
N ILE A 123 -16.94 -3.65 -22.01
CA ILE A 123 -17.16 -2.26 -22.40
C ILE A 123 -15.84 -1.51 -22.23
N GLN A 124 -15.46 -0.73 -23.23
CA GLN A 124 -14.29 0.14 -23.18
C GLN A 124 -14.69 1.59 -23.42
N SER A 125 -13.84 2.54 -23.04
CA SER A 125 -14.01 3.95 -23.36
C SER A 125 -12.96 4.36 -24.40
N VAL A 126 -13.22 5.46 -25.11
CA VAL A 126 -12.23 6.10 -26.00
C VAL A 126 -10.89 6.35 -25.29
N ASN A 127 -10.94 6.65 -23.98
CA ASN A 127 -9.77 6.97 -23.18
C ASN A 127 -9.23 5.80 -22.35
N PHE A 128 -10.01 4.72 -22.19
CA PHE A 128 -9.72 3.67 -21.22
C PHE A 128 -9.98 2.29 -21.82
N SER A 129 -8.92 1.48 -21.89
CA SER A 129 -8.98 0.10 -22.33
C SER A 129 -9.63 -0.81 -21.28
N LEU A 130 -10.05 -2.00 -21.69
CA LEU A 130 -10.55 -3.02 -20.76
C LEU A 130 -9.50 -3.41 -19.71
N ALA A 131 -8.22 -3.47 -20.10
CA ALA A 131 -7.10 -3.73 -19.19
C ALA A 131 -7.03 -2.68 -18.07
N PHE A 132 -7.27 -1.40 -18.38
CA PHE A 132 -7.32 -0.35 -17.38
C PHE A 132 -8.44 -0.55 -16.35
N PHE A 133 -9.63 -1.01 -16.76
CA PHE A 133 -10.71 -1.33 -15.82
C PHE A 133 -10.36 -2.54 -14.91
N HIS A 134 -9.65 -3.54 -15.44
CA HIS A 134 -9.08 -4.61 -14.62
C HIS A 134 -8.07 -4.08 -13.60
N GLU A 135 -7.16 -3.19 -14.01
CA GLU A 135 -6.20 -2.55 -13.10
C GLU A 135 -6.91 -1.73 -12.02
N MET A 136 -7.96 -0.98 -12.38
CA MET A 136 -8.79 -0.23 -11.42
C MET A 136 -9.48 -1.16 -10.42
N SER A 137 -9.98 -2.32 -10.87
CA SER A 137 -10.60 -3.32 -10.00
C SER A 137 -9.58 -3.88 -9.00
N VAL A 138 -8.39 -4.27 -9.47
CA VAL A 138 -7.32 -4.75 -8.59
C VAL A 138 -6.86 -3.64 -7.62
N ALA A 139 -6.70 -2.41 -8.09
CA ALA A 139 -6.31 -1.30 -7.22
C ALA A 139 -7.36 -0.98 -6.16
N THR A 140 -8.65 -1.13 -6.49
CA THR A 140 -9.78 -0.97 -5.56
C THR A 140 -9.80 -2.08 -4.51
N ASP A 141 -9.60 -3.33 -4.91
CA ASP A 141 -9.47 -4.44 -3.98
C ASP A 141 -8.27 -4.27 -3.05
N CYS A 142 -7.08 -3.96 -3.58
CA CYS A 142 -5.90 -3.67 -2.74
C CYS A 142 -6.18 -2.53 -1.74
N SER A 143 -6.85 -1.47 -2.17
CA SER A 143 -7.19 -0.33 -1.30
C SER A 143 -8.18 -0.73 -0.20
N PHE A 144 -9.13 -1.62 -0.51
CA PHE A 144 -10.04 -2.21 0.47
C PHE A 144 -9.29 -3.09 1.49
N GLN A 145 -8.41 -3.97 1.03
CA GLN A 145 -7.60 -4.82 1.92
C GLN A 145 -6.68 -3.97 2.82
N TYR A 146 -6.12 -2.87 2.29
CA TYR A 146 -5.37 -1.91 3.11
C TYR A 146 -6.23 -1.24 4.19
N LEU A 147 -7.49 -0.89 3.92
CA LEU A 147 -8.36 -0.32 4.95
C LEU A 147 -8.51 -1.24 6.17
N ILE A 148 -8.61 -2.55 5.94
CA ILE A 148 -8.69 -3.54 7.01
C ILE A 148 -7.42 -3.54 7.84
N ILE A 149 -6.25 -3.55 7.18
CA ILE A 149 -4.94 -3.49 7.85
C ILE A 149 -4.78 -2.17 8.61
N PHE A 150 -5.19 -1.04 8.03
CA PHE A 150 -5.05 0.27 8.68
C PHE A 150 -5.92 0.38 9.91
N LYS A 151 -7.16 -0.11 9.83
CA LYS A 151 -8.05 -0.17 10.98
C LYS A 151 -7.43 -0.99 12.11
N ASP A 152 -6.89 -2.16 11.78
CA ASP A 152 -6.20 -3.03 12.74
C ASP A 152 -5.04 -2.32 13.45
N LEU A 153 -4.11 -1.76 12.68
CA LEU A 153 -2.93 -1.06 13.19
C LEU A 153 -3.25 0.16 14.04
N VAL A 154 -4.40 0.81 13.81
CA VAL A 154 -4.80 2.02 14.53
C VAL A 154 -5.60 1.70 15.78
N GLU A 155 -6.48 0.70 15.74
CA GLU A 155 -7.33 0.33 16.87
C GLU A 155 -6.60 -0.53 17.91
N HIS A 156 -5.67 -1.37 17.48
CA HIS A 156 -5.02 -2.34 18.36
C HIS A 156 -3.55 -2.01 18.57
N LYS A 157 -3.21 -1.70 19.83
CA LYS A 157 -1.83 -1.47 20.24
C LYS A 157 -1.07 -2.79 20.36
N VAL A 158 0.25 -2.74 20.20
CA VAL A 158 1.18 -3.88 20.38
C VAL A 158 0.96 -4.67 21.68
N SER A 159 0.45 -4.05 22.74
CA SER A 159 0.13 -4.74 24.00
C SER A 159 -1.03 -5.75 23.89
N GLN A 160 -1.68 -5.87 22.74
CA GLN A 160 -2.85 -6.71 22.48
C GLN A 160 -2.59 -7.82 21.44
N LEU A 161 -1.38 -8.38 21.42
CA LEU A 161 -0.96 -9.45 20.49
C LEU A 161 -1.91 -10.66 20.44
N ASP A 162 -2.68 -10.91 21.49
CA ASP A 162 -3.57 -12.08 21.63
C ASP A 162 -5.00 -11.86 21.09
N LEU A 163 -5.41 -10.60 20.85
CA LEU A 163 -6.79 -10.27 20.50
C LEU A 163 -7.11 -10.39 19.00
N ILE A 164 -6.09 -10.40 18.14
CA ILE A 164 -6.24 -10.40 16.68
C ILE A 164 -5.65 -11.66 16.06
N ASN A 165 -6.32 -12.17 15.04
CA ASN A 165 -5.78 -13.20 14.18
C ASN A 165 -4.73 -12.62 13.21
N HIS A 166 -3.53 -12.33 13.72
CA HIS A 166 -2.39 -11.82 12.96
C HIS A 166 -2.01 -12.72 11.77
N SER A 167 -2.33 -14.02 11.85
CA SER A 167 -2.11 -14.95 10.74
C SER A 167 -3.03 -14.67 9.54
N LEU A 168 -4.24 -14.17 9.78
CA LEU A 168 -5.16 -13.73 8.73
C LEU A 168 -4.60 -12.47 8.04
N LEU A 169 -4.20 -11.47 8.82
CA LEU A 169 -3.67 -10.21 8.29
C LEU A 169 -2.36 -10.41 7.54
N LEU A 170 -1.49 -11.33 8.01
CA LEU A 170 -0.31 -11.76 7.26
C LEU A 170 -0.68 -12.27 5.86
N ARG A 171 -1.69 -13.12 5.75
CA ARG A 171 -2.16 -13.63 4.44
C ARG A 171 -2.79 -12.54 3.59
N VAL A 172 -3.43 -11.54 4.19
CA VAL A 172 -3.95 -10.37 3.46
C VAL A 172 -2.79 -9.54 2.89
N VAL A 173 -1.72 -9.30 3.66
CA VAL A 173 -0.53 -8.57 3.17
C VAL A 173 0.12 -9.30 1.99
N ILE A 174 0.27 -10.62 2.07
CA ILE A 174 0.80 -11.45 0.97
C ILE A 174 -0.12 -11.35 -0.25
N TYR A 175 -1.44 -11.43 -0.06
CA TYR A 175 -2.39 -11.26 -1.15
C TYR A 175 -2.24 -9.91 -1.87
N ILE A 176 -2.09 -8.80 -1.12
CA ILE A 176 -1.89 -7.48 -1.72
C ILE A 176 -0.57 -7.46 -2.52
N HIS A 177 0.50 -8.06 -1.99
CA HIS A 177 1.77 -8.16 -2.71
C HIS A 177 1.63 -8.88 -4.05
N ASP A 178 1.02 -10.07 -4.04
CA ASP A 178 0.77 -10.86 -5.26
C ASP A 178 -0.03 -10.06 -6.30
N LYS A 179 -1.03 -9.30 -5.84
CA LYS A 179 -1.83 -8.44 -6.72
C LYS A 179 -1.04 -7.26 -7.29
N LEU A 180 -0.17 -6.62 -6.50
CA LEU A 180 0.68 -5.52 -6.99
C LEU A 180 1.78 -5.99 -7.95
N ASP A 181 2.18 -7.25 -7.90
CA ASP A 181 3.15 -7.84 -8.83
C ASP A 181 2.53 -8.09 -10.21
N ASN A 182 1.25 -8.45 -10.25
CA ASN A 182 0.52 -8.72 -11.48
C ASN A 182 -0.07 -7.48 -12.17
N VAL A 183 0.09 -6.29 -11.59
CA VAL A 183 -0.43 -5.03 -12.18
C VAL A 183 0.71 -4.20 -12.76
N GLU A 184 0.61 -3.85 -14.04
CA GLU A 184 1.48 -2.89 -14.71
C GLU A 184 1.06 -1.46 -14.34
N MET A 185 1.40 -1.04 -13.11
CA MET A 185 1.14 0.34 -12.69
C MET A 185 2.07 1.30 -13.48
N GLU A 186 1.51 2.19 -14.31
CA GLU A 186 2.28 3.20 -15.04
C GLU A 186 3.09 4.14 -14.13
N ILE A 187 2.63 4.39 -12.90
CA ILE A 187 3.36 5.19 -11.92
C ILE A 187 4.37 4.30 -11.19
N LEU A 188 5.50 4.04 -11.86
CA LEU A 188 6.58 3.18 -11.38
C LEU A 188 7.00 3.48 -9.93
N ASN A 189 7.11 4.77 -9.57
CA ASN A 189 7.51 5.19 -8.23
C ASN A 189 6.44 4.85 -7.18
N TYR A 190 5.16 5.04 -7.48
CA TYR A 190 4.09 4.72 -6.53
C TYR A 190 4.00 3.22 -6.28
N ARG A 191 4.15 2.40 -7.34
CA ARG A 191 4.23 0.94 -7.22
C ARG A 191 5.41 0.51 -6.34
N LYS A 192 6.60 1.08 -6.57
CA LYS A 192 7.79 0.82 -5.74
C LYS A 192 7.55 1.19 -4.28
N SER A 193 6.96 2.35 -4.02
CA SER A 193 6.64 2.79 -2.65
C SER A 193 5.62 1.86 -1.96
N LEU A 194 4.59 1.38 -2.67
CA LEU A 194 3.65 0.41 -2.13
C LEU A 194 4.29 -0.96 -1.86
N LYS A 195 5.21 -1.41 -2.72
CA LYS A 195 5.96 -2.66 -2.50
C LYS A 195 6.79 -2.60 -1.23
N VAL A 196 7.55 -1.51 -1.03
CA VAL A 196 8.34 -1.31 0.19
C VAL A 196 7.42 -1.24 1.42
N PHE A 197 6.28 -0.57 1.31
CA PHE A 197 5.30 -0.53 2.41
C PHE A 197 4.73 -1.92 2.75
N ASN A 198 4.40 -2.73 1.74
CA ASN A 198 3.97 -4.11 1.96
C ASN A 198 5.05 -4.99 2.57
N GLU A 199 6.31 -4.80 2.18
CA GLU A 199 7.43 -5.51 2.78
C GLU A 199 7.60 -5.15 4.26
N VAL A 200 7.43 -3.88 4.62
CA VAL A 200 7.37 -3.42 6.01
C VAL A 200 6.22 -4.10 6.79
N LEU A 201 5.02 -4.15 6.21
CA LEU A 201 3.88 -4.86 6.81
C LEU A 201 4.14 -6.36 6.97
N LEU A 202 4.76 -6.98 5.97
CA LEU A 202 5.11 -8.40 6.00
C LEU A 202 6.06 -8.68 7.17
N CYS A 203 7.11 -7.87 7.31
CA CYS A 203 8.04 -7.98 8.43
C CYS A 203 7.34 -7.86 9.78
N TYR A 204 6.38 -6.93 9.90
CA TYR A 204 5.62 -6.72 11.13
C TYR A 204 4.79 -7.94 11.52
N TYR A 205 3.87 -8.37 10.66
CA TYR A 205 2.98 -9.50 10.98
C TYR A 205 3.74 -10.83 11.05
N PHE A 206 4.79 -11.00 10.25
CA PHE A 206 5.58 -12.22 10.27
C PHE A 206 6.49 -12.30 11.50
N ALA A 207 7.01 -11.17 12.00
CA ALA A 207 7.74 -11.16 13.27
C ALA A 207 6.85 -11.63 14.42
N ILE A 208 5.60 -11.16 14.46
CA ILE A 208 4.61 -11.58 15.47
C ILE A 208 4.30 -13.08 15.34
N PHE A 209 4.12 -13.57 14.11
CA PHE A 209 3.90 -14.98 13.84
C PHE A 209 5.07 -15.85 14.34
N GLN A 210 6.31 -15.50 13.97
CA GLN A 210 7.51 -16.23 14.40
C GLN A 210 7.71 -16.18 15.91
N TYR A 211 7.39 -15.06 16.55
CA TYR A 211 7.44 -14.95 18.00
C TYR A 211 6.46 -15.91 18.69
N LYS A 212 5.22 -16.01 18.20
CA LYS A 212 4.22 -16.98 18.71
C LYS A 212 4.63 -18.43 18.50
N ASP A 213 5.38 -18.72 17.44
CA ASP A 213 5.97 -20.03 17.15
C ASP A 213 7.29 -20.28 17.92
N ASN A 214 7.62 -19.44 18.89
CA ASN A 214 8.82 -19.54 19.72
C ASN A 214 10.15 -19.39 18.95
N ASN A 215 10.12 -18.82 17.74
CA ASN A 215 11.29 -18.50 16.91
C ASN A 215 11.72 -17.04 17.13
N VAL A 216 12.01 -16.69 18.38
CA VAL A 216 12.31 -15.31 18.82
C VAL A 216 13.51 -14.69 18.09
N GLY A 217 14.54 -15.47 17.77
CA GLY A 217 15.70 -14.98 17.00
C GLY A 217 15.33 -14.48 15.61
N VAL A 218 14.46 -15.20 14.90
CA VAL A 218 13.93 -14.81 13.57
C VAL A 218 13.00 -13.62 13.70
N ALA A 219 12.14 -13.59 14.72
CA ALA A 219 11.26 -12.47 14.99
C ALA A 219 12.04 -11.15 15.18
N ILE A 220 13.14 -11.17 15.93
CA ILE A 220 14.04 -10.02 16.09
C ILE A 220 14.66 -9.63 14.74
N GLY A 221 15.13 -10.60 13.95
CA GLY A 221 15.69 -10.34 12.62
C GLY A 221 14.70 -9.61 11.70
N LEU A 222 13.44 -10.03 11.69
CA LEU A 222 12.36 -9.42 10.92
C LEU A 222 12.06 -7.98 11.38
N VAL A 223 12.01 -7.73 12.69
CA VAL A 223 11.83 -6.38 13.26
C VAL A 223 12.99 -5.46 12.84
N ASN A 224 14.24 -5.92 12.98
CA ASN A 224 15.42 -5.15 12.60
C ASN A 224 15.45 -4.85 11.09
N TYR A 225 15.04 -5.81 10.25
CA TYR A 225 14.92 -5.60 8.81
C TYR A 225 13.84 -4.57 8.47
N GLY A 226 12.65 -4.66 9.09
CA GLY A 226 11.58 -3.69 8.90
C GLY A 226 11.97 -2.27 9.32
N LEU A 227 12.68 -2.11 10.44
CA LEU A 227 13.23 -0.82 10.87
C LEU A 227 14.25 -0.28 9.86
N LEU A 228 15.12 -1.14 9.32
CA LEU A 228 16.07 -0.76 8.28
C LEU A 228 15.35 -0.24 7.03
N LEU A 229 14.27 -0.90 6.59
CA LEU A 229 13.45 -0.42 5.46
C LEU A 229 12.84 0.96 5.74
N LEU A 230 12.37 1.22 6.97
CA LEU A 230 11.79 2.52 7.37
C LEU A 230 12.83 3.64 7.47
N GLN A 231 14.08 3.31 7.80
CA GLN A 231 15.16 4.26 8.05
C GLN A 231 16.16 4.40 6.88
N ALA A 232 16.08 3.54 5.86
CA ALA A 232 16.97 3.55 4.71
C ALA A 232 16.99 4.92 4.02
N LYS A 233 18.18 5.55 3.95
CA LYS A 233 18.36 6.92 3.43
C LYS A 233 18.46 7.01 1.90
N HIS A 234 18.59 5.92 1.13
CA HIS A 234 18.61 5.97 -0.35
C HIS A 234 18.31 4.62 -1.03
N THR A 235 17.48 4.65 -2.09
CA THR A 235 17.81 4.17 -3.47
C THR A 235 16.65 4.49 -4.43
N ILE A 236 16.75 5.61 -5.16
CA ILE A 236 15.97 5.83 -6.41
C ILE A 236 16.80 5.47 -7.66
N ASP A 237 18.12 5.24 -7.54
CA ASP A 237 19.01 5.17 -8.72
C ASP A 237 19.74 3.83 -8.92
N LEU A 238 19.06 2.69 -8.87
CA LEU A 238 19.71 1.41 -9.20
C LEU A 238 18.80 0.37 -9.89
N GLU A 239 17.98 0.81 -10.84
CA GLU A 239 17.31 -0.10 -11.78
C GLU A 239 17.32 0.39 -13.25
N SER A 240 18.13 1.41 -13.61
CA SER A 240 18.32 1.79 -15.03
C SER A 240 19.54 1.12 -15.70
N SER A 241 20.21 0.16 -15.06
CA SER A 241 21.46 -0.44 -15.58
C SER A 241 21.33 -1.88 -16.10
N MET A 242 20.13 -2.29 -16.52
CA MET A 242 19.91 -3.56 -17.23
C MET A 242 19.49 -3.31 -18.68
N LEU A 243 20.34 -2.62 -19.45
CA LEU A 243 20.37 -2.67 -20.91
C LEU A 243 21.84 -2.53 -21.36
N PRO A 244 22.39 -3.51 -22.11
CA PRO A 244 23.74 -3.41 -22.63
C PRO A 244 23.73 -2.59 -23.93
N GLU A 245 24.56 -1.55 -24.03
CA GLU A 245 25.41 -1.34 -25.20
C GLU A 245 26.43 -0.20 -24.97
N LEU A 246 27.69 -0.54 -25.25
CA LEU A 246 28.86 0.30 -25.16
C LEU A 246 28.94 1.28 -26.34
N GLY A 247 29.20 2.56 -26.05
CA GLY A 247 29.76 3.52 -26.99
C GLY A 247 31.09 4.08 -26.45
N PRO A 248 32.25 3.83 -27.08
CA PRO A 248 33.55 4.22 -26.54
C PRO A 248 33.96 5.59 -27.09
N LYS A 249 33.83 6.67 -26.31
CA LYS A 249 34.54 7.95 -26.54
C LYS A 249 34.26 8.98 -25.42
N GLU A 250 34.57 8.65 -24.17
CA GLU A 250 34.63 9.69 -23.10
C GLU A 250 35.43 9.26 -21.86
N SER A 251 36.25 8.21 -21.97
CA SER A 251 36.92 7.54 -20.84
C SER A 251 38.38 7.94 -20.61
N ALA A 252 38.94 8.89 -21.37
CA ALA A 252 40.35 9.28 -21.20
C ALA A 252 40.56 10.41 -20.18
N ASP A 253 39.68 11.42 -20.16
CA ASP A 253 39.94 12.64 -19.37
C ASP A 253 39.45 12.57 -17.90
N LYS A 254 38.54 11.64 -17.57
CA LYS A 254 38.11 11.41 -16.18
C LYS A 254 39.05 10.50 -15.38
N LEU A 255 39.96 9.76 -16.05
CA LEU A 255 40.88 8.82 -15.38
C LEU A 255 42.08 9.54 -14.72
N ASN A 256 42.51 10.67 -15.29
CA ASN A 256 43.68 11.42 -14.81
C ASN A 256 43.38 12.33 -13.61
N THR A 257 42.12 12.70 -13.39
CA THR A 257 41.66 13.46 -12.21
C THR A 257 41.37 12.57 -10.98
N LEU A 258 41.23 11.25 -11.17
CA LEU A 258 41.02 10.29 -10.08
C LEU A 258 42.33 9.75 -9.48
N LYS A 259 43.42 9.70 -10.26
CA LYS A 259 44.73 9.26 -9.75
C LYS A 259 45.41 10.27 -8.82
N SER A 260 45.17 11.58 -9.00
CA SER A 260 45.76 12.62 -8.13
C SER A 260 45.07 12.73 -6.75
N LYS A 261 43.85 12.18 -6.60
CA LYS A 261 43.12 12.15 -5.31
C LYS A 261 43.29 10.85 -4.52
N LEU A 262 44.04 9.88 -5.04
CA LEU A 262 44.27 8.58 -4.42
C LEU A 262 45.68 8.44 -3.81
N ASN A 263 46.08 9.40 -2.97
CA ASN A 263 47.25 9.21 -2.08
C ASN A 263 46.82 8.51 -0.77
N ILE A 264 46.25 7.31 -0.91
CA ILE A 264 45.70 6.47 0.17
C ILE A 264 46.77 5.60 0.86
N SER A 265 47.95 5.45 0.24
CA SER A 265 49.04 4.63 0.78
C SER A 265 49.65 5.20 2.07
N SER A 266 49.77 6.52 2.20
CA SER A 266 50.33 7.16 3.40
C SER A 266 49.38 7.13 4.61
N LYS A 267 48.06 7.26 4.37
CA LYS A 267 47.03 7.16 5.44
C LYS A 267 46.82 5.73 5.95
N LEU A 268 47.00 4.72 5.10
CA LEU A 268 46.90 3.31 5.51
C LEU A 268 48.10 2.83 6.34
N GLN A 269 49.31 3.35 6.11
CA GLN A 269 50.48 3.02 6.93
C GLN A 269 50.39 3.59 8.35
N GLN A 270 49.84 4.80 8.54
CA GLN A 270 49.61 5.38 9.88
C GLN A 270 48.57 4.58 10.69
N LYS A 271 47.48 4.10 10.06
CA LYS A 271 46.48 3.26 10.76
C LYS A 271 47.00 1.87 11.12
N ARG A 272 47.90 1.30 10.31
CA ARG A 272 48.47 -0.04 10.56
C ARG A 272 49.46 -0.05 11.74
N ASN A 273 50.10 1.09 12.02
CA ASN A 273 50.99 1.24 13.18
C ASN A 273 50.22 1.52 14.49
N GLN A 274 49.02 2.10 14.41
CA GLN A 274 48.12 2.26 15.59
C GLN A 274 47.41 0.96 16.00
N LEU A 275 47.19 0.03 15.06
CA LEU A 275 46.51 -1.25 15.32
C LEU A 275 47.42 -2.34 15.93
N LYS A 276 48.74 -2.12 16.02
CA LYS A 276 49.66 -3.06 16.67
C LYS A 276 49.86 -2.82 18.16
N SER A 277 49.40 -1.69 18.72
CA SER A 277 49.57 -1.32 20.13
C SER A 277 48.32 -1.49 21.00
N SER A 278 47.22 -2.01 20.47
CA SER A 278 45.97 -2.20 21.23
C SER A 278 45.36 -3.60 21.03
N LYS A 279 46.16 -4.64 21.29
CA LYS A 279 45.64 -5.95 21.69
C LYS A 279 45.71 -6.01 23.20
N ILE A 280 44.55 -5.96 23.84
CA ILE A 280 44.12 -6.69 25.05
C ILE A 280 42.81 -6.00 25.53
N ASN A 281 41.75 -6.79 25.64
CA ASN A 281 40.42 -6.47 26.19
C ASN A 281 39.48 -5.59 25.34
N LYS A 282 38.66 -6.23 24.50
CA LYS A 282 37.27 -5.80 24.19
C LYS A 282 36.52 -6.89 23.41
N SER A 283 35.96 -7.85 24.14
CA SER A 283 34.89 -8.73 23.67
C SER A 283 33.63 -8.38 24.48
N ASN A 284 32.77 -7.52 23.93
CA ASN A 284 31.33 -7.34 24.21
C ASN A 284 30.75 -5.95 23.83
N SER A 285 31.52 -5.03 23.25
CA SER A 285 31.03 -3.66 22.98
C SER A 285 30.21 -3.46 21.69
N ASN A 286 29.91 -4.52 20.93
CA ASN A 286 29.22 -4.37 19.63
C ASN A 286 27.69 -4.52 19.73
N THR A 287 27.16 -5.20 20.74
CA THR A 287 25.71 -5.34 20.96
C THR A 287 25.11 -4.11 21.65
N GLU A 288 25.77 -3.55 22.66
CA GLU A 288 25.32 -2.32 23.35
C GLU A 288 25.35 -1.08 22.42
N ASN A 289 26.26 -1.07 21.44
CA ASN A 289 26.30 -0.02 20.42
C ASN A 289 25.19 -0.14 19.36
N LEU A 290 24.57 -1.32 19.16
CA LEU A 290 23.39 -1.45 18.30
C LEU A 290 22.13 -1.00 19.05
N GLU A 291 21.96 -1.41 20.31
CA GLU A 291 20.82 -1.00 21.15
C GLU A 291 20.74 0.53 21.30
N SER A 292 21.89 1.20 21.48
CA SER A 292 21.94 2.67 21.59
C SER A 292 21.76 3.41 20.25
N ASN A 293 22.13 2.81 19.11
CA ASN A 293 21.95 3.44 17.80
C ASN A 293 20.56 3.22 17.20
N ILE A 294 19.90 2.10 17.50
CA ILE A 294 18.53 1.81 17.01
C ILE A 294 17.49 2.71 17.69
N VAL A 295 17.67 3.01 18.98
CA VAL A 295 16.80 3.95 19.73
C VAL A 295 17.02 5.42 19.30
N ALA A 296 18.14 5.74 18.65
CA ALA A 296 18.52 7.13 18.37
C ALA A 296 17.92 7.74 17.10
N SER A 297 17.31 6.97 16.20
CA SER A 297 16.66 7.54 15.00
C SER A 297 15.13 7.51 15.13
N SER A 298 14.59 8.53 15.79
CA SER A 298 13.15 8.69 16.09
C SER A 298 12.27 9.06 14.89
N LYS A 299 12.75 8.84 13.66
CA LYS A 299 12.07 9.30 12.44
C LYS A 299 12.15 8.27 11.32
N ILE A 300 11.08 8.18 10.54
CA ILE A 300 11.05 7.51 9.24
C ILE A 300 11.83 8.39 8.24
N HIS A 301 12.79 7.79 7.54
CA HIS A 301 13.69 8.51 6.62
C HIS A 301 13.57 8.04 5.16
N ASN A 302 12.87 6.93 4.91
CA ASN A 302 12.75 6.37 3.57
C ASN A 302 11.89 7.28 2.66
N ARG A 303 12.54 7.87 1.64
CA ARG A 303 11.89 8.78 0.68
C ARG A 303 10.76 8.13 -0.12
N LEU A 304 10.84 6.83 -0.41
CA LEU A 304 9.76 6.13 -1.11
C LEU A 304 8.51 6.05 -0.22
N LEU A 305 8.67 5.68 1.05
CA LEU A 305 7.55 5.65 2.00
C LEU A 305 6.98 7.06 2.27
N LEU A 306 7.83 8.07 2.27
CA LEU A 306 7.39 9.48 2.38
C LEU A 306 6.71 10.01 1.10
N SER A 307 6.86 9.33 -0.04
CA SER A 307 6.14 9.66 -1.29
C SER A 307 4.73 9.07 -1.36
N LEU A 308 4.36 8.19 -0.43
CA LEU A 308 3.00 7.66 -0.35
C LEU A 308 2.02 8.76 0.08
N PRO A 309 0.74 8.63 -0.31
CA PRO A 309 -0.32 9.52 0.16
C PRO A 309 -0.32 9.71 1.67
N GLN A 310 -0.75 10.88 2.13
CA GLN A 310 -0.75 11.24 3.54
C GLN A 310 -1.57 10.26 4.41
N SER A 311 -2.56 9.60 3.82
CA SER A 311 -3.36 8.53 4.45
C SER A 311 -2.51 7.34 4.95
N PHE A 312 -1.32 7.09 4.38
CA PHE A 312 -0.41 6.03 4.80
C PHE A 312 0.48 6.43 5.99
N GLN A 313 0.60 7.73 6.30
CA GLN A 313 1.55 8.22 7.30
C GLN A 313 1.18 7.79 8.72
N MET A 314 -0.11 7.72 9.05
CA MET A 314 -0.56 7.24 10.36
C MET A 314 -0.26 5.73 10.54
N PRO A 315 -0.66 4.82 9.63
CA PRO A 315 -0.26 3.41 9.68
C PRO A 315 1.27 3.21 9.74
N LEU A 316 2.03 3.94 8.91
CA LEU A 316 3.49 3.89 8.91
C LEU A 316 4.08 4.22 10.28
N ARG A 317 3.56 5.28 10.93
CA ARG A 317 3.98 5.66 12.28
C ARG A 317 3.62 4.60 13.30
N GLN A 318 2.42 4.05 13.25
CA GLN A 318 2.00 2.97 14.17
C GLN A 318 2.91 1.74 14.03
N ILE A 319 3.25 1.33 12.81
CA ILE A 319 4.18 0.20 12.59
C ILE A 319 5.57 0.53 13.11
N PHE A 320 6.06 1.75 12.88
CA PHE A 320 7.38 2.18 13.36
C PHE A 320 7.46 2.16 14.89
N ASP A 321 6.46 2.74 15.57
CA ASP A 321 6.36 2.72 17.03
C ASP A 321 6.23 1.28 17.54
N SER A 322 5.49 0.45 16.81
CA SER A 322 5.31 -0.96 17.13
C SER A 322 6.59 -1.76 17.01
N PHE A 323 7.38 -1.56 15.95
CA PHE A 323 8.67 -2.20 15.81
C PHE A 323 9.61 -1.83 16.94
N ASN A 324 9.68 -0.56 17.34
CA ASN A 324 10.52 -0.16 18.47
C ASN A 324 10.11 -0.87 19.76
N SER A 325 8.79 -0.99 20.02
CA SER A 325 8.27 -1.71 21.17
C SER A 325 8.54 -3.21 21.11
N LEU A 326 8.32 -3.85 19.96
CA LEU A 326 8.58 -5.29 19.76
C LEU A 326 10.07 -5.59 19.88
N ASN A 327 10.94 -4.74 19.34
CA ASN A 327 12.38 -4.96 19.37
C ASN A 327 12.88 -5.03 20.82
N LEU A 328 12.46 -4.07 21.66
CA LEU A 328 12.82 -4.05 23.08
C LEU A 328 12.33 -5.30 23.82
N THR A 329 11.08 -5.71 23.58
CA THR A 329 10.48 -6.88 24.23
C THR A 329 11.18 -8.17 23.80
N PHE A 330 11.32 -8.41 22.50
CA PHE A 330 11.91 -9.63 21.96
C PHE A 330 13.39 -9.75 22.31
N HIS A 331 14.16 -8.66 22.25
CA HIS A 331 15.57 -8.69 22.65
C HIS A 331 15.74 -9.01 24.15
N LYS A 332 14.93 -8.39 25.01
CA LYS A 332 14.96 -8.66 26.45
C LYS A 332 14.66 -10.14 26.72
N GLU A 333 13.63 -10.68 26.09
CA GLU A 333 13.25 -12.07 26.26
C GLU A 333 14.30 -13.04 25.71
N ASN A 334 14.82 -12.79 24.51
CA ASN A 334 15.84 -13.63 23.91
C ASN A 334 17.14 -13.65 24.73
N LYS A 335 17.50 -12.52 25.35
CA LYS A 335 18.69 -12.43 26.22
C LYS A 335 18.51 -13.16 27.56
N CYS A 336 17.27 -13.32 28.03
CA CYS A 336 16.99 -13.89 29.34
C CYS A 336 16.52 -15.35 29.30
N LEU A 337 15.82 -15.77 28.24
CA LEU A 337 15.12 -17.05 28.18
C LEU A 337 15.59 -17.94 27.02
N HIS A 338 15.66 -17.41 25.79
CA HIS A 338 15.75 -18.25 24.58
C HIS A 338 17.17 -18.41 24.02
N PHE A 339 18.01 -17.39 24.14
CA PHE A 339 19.41 -17.36 23.65
C PHE A 339 19.56 -17.74 22.17
N GLN A 340 18.55 -17.47 21.35
CA GLN A 340 18.55 -17.81 19.92
C GLN A 340 19.43 -16.85 19.12
N GLN A 341 20.08 -17.39 18.08
CA GLN A 341 20.85 -16.59 17.12
C GLN A 341 19.91 -15.70 16.31
N ILE A 342 20.28 -14.43 16.16
CA ILE A 342 19.53 -13.45 15.37
C ILE A 342 20.08 -13.49 13.92
N PRO A 343 19.24 -13.79 12.91
CA PRO A 343 19.67 -13.75 11.50
C PRO A 343 20.07 -12.34 11.04
N SER A 344 20.96 -12.25 10.06
CA SER A 344 21.32 -10.98 9.42
C SER A 344 20.21 -10.48 8.48
N SER A 345 20.21 -9.18 8.19
CA SER A 345 19.26 -8.55 7.24
C SER A 345 19.23 -9.23 5.88
N ASP A 346 20.38 -9.60 5.33
CA ASP A 346 20.48 -10.29 4.02
C ASP A 346 19.85 -11.69 4.07
N SER A 347 20.02 -12.39 5.20
CA SER A 347 19.38 -13.69 5.43
C SER A 347 17.86 -13.55 5.49
N ILE A 348 17.35 -12.52 6.18
CA ILE A 348 15.91 -12.25 6.24
C ILE A 348 15.33 -12.01 4.85
N ALA A 349 15.95 -11.11 4.07
CA ALA A 349 15.50 -10.77 2.73
C ALA A 349 15.44 -11.98 1.78
N THR A 350 16.39 -12.90 1.90
CA THR A 350 16.52 -14.04 0.99
C THR A 350 15.72 -15.27 1.43
N SER A 351 15.63 -15.55 2.73
CA SER A 351 15.12 -16.83 3.23
C SER A 351 13.81 -16.76 4.02
N HIS A 352 13.33 -15.55 4.37
CA HIS A 352 12.17 -15.37 5.24
C HIS A 352 11.09 -14.42 4.69
N LEU A 353 11.35 -13.70 3.58
CA LEU A 353 10.37 -12.84 2.93
C LEU A 353 9.86 -13.46 1.61
N TYR A 354 9.50 -12.67 0.62
CA TYR A 354 8.80 -13.10 -0.61
C TYR A 354 9.52 -14.20 -1.41
N ASN A 355 10.83 -14.34 -1.26
CA ASN A 355 11.63 -15.40 -1.88
C ASN A 355 11.66 -16.71 -1.06
N SER A 356 11.00 -16.76 0.10
CA SER A 356 10.95 -17.92 0.97
C SER A 356 9.88 -18.92 0.51
N GLU A 357 10.28 -20.16 0.29
CA GLU A 357 9.36 -21.29 0.05
C GLU A 357 8.37 -21.52 1.21
N ARG A 358 8.58 -20.87 2.36
CA ARG A 358 7.81 -21.07 3.59
C ARG A 358 6.69 -20.06 3.82
N LEU A 359 6.51 -19.08 2.91
CA LEU A 359 5.40 -18.14 3.06
C LEU A 359 4.06 -18.82 2.76
N PRO A 360 3.03 -18.58 3.58
CA PRO A 360 1.69 -19.07 3.29
C PRO A 360 1.11 -18.36 2.07
N ASN A 361 0.21 -19.02 1.34
CA ASN A 361 -0.50 -18.39 0.23
C ASN A 361 -1.30 -17.17 0.71
N GLY A 362 -1.27 -16.11 -0.10
CA GLY A 362 -2.10 -14.93 0.09
C GLY A 362 -3.58 -15.28 0.11
N ARG A 363 -4.34 -14.62 1.00
CA ARG A 363 -5.80 -14.74 1.06
C ARG A 363 -6.41 -13.37 1.34
N ASN A 364 -7.38 -12.99 0.52
CA ASN A 364 -8.18 -11.79 0.74
C ASN A 364 -9.24 -12.01 1.83
N VAL A 365 -9.66 -10.91 2.46
CA VAL A 365 -10.93 -10.90 3.19
C VAL A 365 -12.04 -10.82 2.15
N PRO A 366 -12.96 -11.81 2.10
CA PRO A 366 -13.99 -11.85 1.08
C PRO A 366 -14.95 -10.68 1.23
N LEU A 367 -15.29 -10.04 0.11
CA LEU A 367 -16.36 -9.07 0.04
C LEU A 367 -17.65 -9.77 -0.39
N PHE A 368 -18.74 -9.51 0.32
CA PHE A 368 -20.06 -10.06 -0.04
C PHE A 368 -20.50 -9.63 -1.45
N ASN A 369 -20.10 -8.44 -1.90
CA ASN A 369 -20.56 -7.85 -3.16
C ASN A 369 -19.52 -7.93 -4.29
N GLN A 370 -18.41 -8.66 -4.10
CA GLN A 370 -17.34 -8.76 -5.11
C GLN A 370 -17.79 -9.45 -6.41
N GLN A 371 -18.85 -10.26 -6.34
CA GLN A 371 -19.43 -10.97 -7.49
C GLN A 371 -20.75 -10.36 -7.96
N GLU A 372 -21.24 -9.33 -7.28
CA GLU A 372 -22.45 -8.64 -7.71
C GLU A 372 -22.14 -7.83 -8.97
N VAL A 373 -23.07 -7.84 -9.91
CA VAL A 373 -23.06 -7.02 -11.12
C VAL A 373 -24.10 -5.93 -10.91
N TRP A 374 -23.71 -4.67 -11.14
CA TRP A 374 -24.66 -3.57 -10.97
C TRP A 374 -25.87 -3.78 -11.88
N THR A 375 -27.05 -3.77 -11.26
CA THR A 375 -28.34 -3.92 -11.94
C THR A 375 -29.13 -2.63 -11.76
N PRO A 376 -29.36 -1.84 -12.82
CA PRO A 376 -29.90 -0.48 -12.66
C PRO A 376 -31.34 -0.46 -12.21
N THR A 377 -31.74 0.64 -11.58
CA THR A 377 -33.02 0.74 -10.86
C THR A 377 -34.23 0.52 -11.77
N VAL A 378 -34.11 0.89 -13.05
CA VAL A 378 -35.15 0.71 -14.07
C VAL A 378 -35.45 -0.78 -14.35
N LEU A 379 -34.45 -1.66 -14.18
CA LEU A 379 -34.61 -3.11 -14.35
C LEU A 379 -35.08 -3.83 -13.09
N GLN A 380 -35.05 -3.16 -11.94
CA GLN A 380 -35.43 -3.75 -10.65
C GLN A 380 -36.96 -3.90 -10.46
N SER A 381 -37.78 -3.69 -11.49
CA SER A 381 -39.24 -3.70 -11.36
C SER A 381 -39.91 -5.02 -11.78
N LYS A 382 -40.10 -5.92 -10.78
CA LYS A 382 -41.35 -6.69 -10.48
C LYS A 382 -41.11 -7.98 -9.68
N HIS A 383 -39.87 -8.46 -9.56
CA HIS A 383 -39.59 -9.70 -8.79
C HIS A 383 -39.22 -9.49 -7.32
N ASP A 384 -38.88 -8.26 -6.90
CA ASP A 384 -38.39 -7.95 -5.55
C ASP A 384 -39.32 -7.07 -4.70
N SER A 385 -40.62 -7.04 -4.98
CA SER A 385 -41.59 -6.46 -4.03
C SER A 385 -41.69 -7.24 -2.70
N ASN A 386 -40.97 -8.37 -2.58
CA ASN A 386 -40.79 -9.12 -1.33
C ASN A 386 -39.37 -9.02 -0.75
N GLN A 387 -38.44 -8.27 -1.35
CA GLN A 387 -37.17 -7.93 -0.70
C GLN A 387 -37.24 -6.51 -0.18
N SER A 388 -38.01 -6.36 0.90
CA SER A 388 -38.01 -5.17 1.73
C SER A 388 -36.57 -4.81 2.14
N TYR A 389 -36.13 -3.61 1.77
CA TYR A 389 -35.23 -2.80 2.59
C TYR A 389 -33.88 -3.45 2.98
N ILE A 390 -33.10 -3.95 2.02
CA ILE A 390 -31.68 -4.25 2.25
C ILE A 390 -30.89 -2.93 2.18
N GLY A 391 -31.00 -2.13 3.24
CA GLY A 391 -30.36 -0.81 3.35
C GLY A 391 -30.33 -0.22 4.75
N LYS A 392 -30.89 -0.92 5.74
CA LYS A 392 -30.70 -0.60 7.17
C LYS A 392 -30.10 -1.81 7.89
N GLY A 393 -28.82 -2.05 7.63
CA GLY A 393 -27.96 -2.81 8.53
C GLY A 393 -27.47 -1.94 9.69
N THR A 394 -28.37 -1.62 10.63
CA THR A 394 -28.02 -1.59 12.06
C THR A 394 -27.60 -2.99 12.42
N TYR A 395 -26.38 -3.26 12.89
CA TYR A 395 -26.05 -4.27 13.91
C TYR A 395 -24.60 -4.06 14.41
N TYR A 396 -24.52 -3.93 15.74
CA TYR A 396 -23.40 -3.96 16.72
C TYR A 396 -22.04 -3.34 16.38
#